data_AF-A0A5Z0FAJ6-F1
#
_entry.id   AF-A0A5Z0FAJ6-F1
#
_cell.length_a   1.000
_cell.length_b   1.000
_cell.length_c   1.000
_cell.angle_alpha   90.00
_cell.angle_beta   90.00
_cell.angle_gamma   90.00
#
_symmetry.space_group_name_H-M   'P 1'
#
loop_
_entity.id
_entity.type
_entity.pdbx_description
1 polymer ?
#
loop_
_entity_poly.entity_id
_entity_poly.type
_entity_poly.pdbx_seq_one_letter_code
_entity_poly.pdbx_strand_id
1 'polypeptide(L)'
;VHFHIGSQLLDISPIHEAAAIVAKLVRELKALQIDLKFFDIGGGLGVAYEKNECEPDLYDYAQGILAQLHGLDLTIGMEPGRYLVAKSGEFVCSV
;
A
#
# COMPACT_ATOMS: atom_id res chain seq x y z
N VAL A 1 2.58 6.76 11.81
CA VAL A 1 3.76 6.67 10.92
C VAL A 1 3.26 6.54 9.49
N HIS A 2 3.98 7.11 8.53
CA HIS A 2 3.65 7.04 7.12
C HIS A 2 4.89 6.61 6.33
N PHE A 3 4.69 5.80 5.29
CA PHE A 3 5.70 5.52 4.28
C PHE A 3 5.08 5.46 2.89
N HIS A 4 5.89 5.81 1.89
CA HIS A 4 5.50 5.77 0.49
C HIS A 4 6.68 5.26 -0.33
N ILE A 5 6.50 4.14 -1.03
CA ILE A 5 7.58 3.48 -1.78
C ILE A 5 7.50 3.69 -3.30
N GLY A 6 6.52 4.45 -3.79
CA GLY A 6 6.39 4.80 -5.19
C GLY A 6 4.97 4.67 -5.73
N SER A 7 4.87 4.53 -7.05
CA SER A 7 3.61 4.43 -7.81
C SER A 7 3.73 3.34 -8.86
N GLN A 8 2.61 2.79 -9.30
CA GLN A 8 2.54 1.82 -10.40
C GLN A 8 3.23 0.48 -10.10
N LEU A 9 3.13 0.00 -8.85
CA LEU A 9 3.63 -1.32 -8.46
C LEU A 9 2.59 -2.38 -8.81
N LEU A 10 2.89 -3.18 -9.84
CA LEU A 10 2.10 -4.37 -10.21
C LEU A 10 2.46 -5.57 -9.32
N ASP A 11 3.72 -5.66 -8.90
CA ASP A 11 4.17 -6.59 -7.86
C ASP A 11 4.00 -5.94 -6.48
N ILE A 12 3.25 -6.60 -5.60
CA ILE A 12 2.96 -6.14 -4.23
C ILE A 12 4.05 -6.51 -3.22
N SER A 13 4.99 -7.38 -3.59
CA SER A 13 6.06 -7.86 -2.69
C SER A 13 6.87 -6.71 -2.06
N PRO A 14 7.27 -5.65 -2.80
CA PRO A 14 7.98 -4.51 -2.20
C PRO A 14 7.15 -3.75 -1.16
N ILE A 15 5.82 -3.73 -1.30
CA ILE A 15 4.92 -3.09 -0.32
C ILE A 15 4.93 -3.89 0.98
N HIS A 16 4.89 -5.22 0.89
CA HIS A 16 4.96 -6.09 2.06
C HIS A 16 6.31 -5.98 2.78
N GLU A 17 7.42 -5.92 2.03
CA GLU A 17 8.76 -5.71 2.59
C GLU A 17 8.86 -4.36 3.33
N ALA A 18 8.36 -3.29 2.72
CA ALA A 18 8.32 -1.97 3.34
C ALA A 18 7.45 -1.96 4.60
N ALA A 19 6.27 -2.58 4.54
CA ALA A 19 5.38 -2.71 5.70
C ALA A 19 6.07 -3.46 6.84
N ALA A 20 6.83 -4.52 6.56
CA ALA A 20 7.58 -5.27 7.56
C ALA A 20 8.67 -4.42 8.24
N ILE A 21 9.44 -3.66 7.45
CA ILE A 21 10.48 -2.75 7.97
C ILE A 21 9.85 -1.69 8.88
N VAL A 22 8.77 -1.04 8.42
CA VAL A 22 8.12 0.04 9.19
C VAL A 22 7.40 -0.53 10.41
N ALA A 23 6.80 -1.72 10.33
CA ALA A 23 6.17 -2.37 11.48
C ALA A 23 7.21 -2.74 12.55
N LYS A 24 8.45 -3.06 12.17
CA LYS A 24 9.56 -3.24 13.13
C LYS A 24 9.86 -1.91 13.85
N LEU A 25 10.01 -0.82 13.11
CA LEU A 25 10.20 0.52 13.68
C LEU A 25 9.07 0.90 14.65
N VAL A 26 7.82 0.61 14.30
CA VAL A 26 6.67 0.89 15.18
C VAL A 26 6.76 0.13 16.49
N ARG A 27 7.21 -1.13 16.49
CA ARG A 27 7.43 -1.91 17.71
C ARG A 27 8.55 -1.31 18.57
N GLU A 28 9.63 -0.85 17.95
CA GLU A 28 10.73 -0.18 18.64
C GLU A 28 10.25 1.13 19.29
N LEU A 29 9.45 1.93 18.58
CA LEU A 29 8.85 3.16 19.12
C LEU A 29 7.89 2.87 20.28
N LYS A 30 7.07 1.81 20.18
CA LYS A 30 6.18 1.38 21.27
C LYS A 30 6.97 0.98 22.53
N ALA A 31 8.12 0.31 22.37
CA ALA A 31 9.00 -0.02 23.50
C ALA A 31 9.58 1.23 24.19
N LEU A 32 9.74 2.33 23.45
CA LEU A 32 10.13 3.65 23.96
C LEU A 32 8.95 4.45 24.53
N GLN A 33 7.78 3.84 24.73
CA GLN A 33 6.54 4.47 25.20
C GLN A 33 5.99 5.56 24.26
N ILE A 34 6.37 5.52 22.97
CA ILE A 34 5.79 6.37 21.95
C ILE A 34 4.58 5.64 21.37
N ASP A 35 3.40 6.09 21.77
CA ASP A 35 2.14 5.50 21.33
C ASP A 35 1.72 6.06 19.96
N LEU A 36 1.65 5.18 18.96
CA LEU A 36 1.22 5.52 17.61
C LEU A 36 -0.18 4.99 17.38
N LYS A 37 -1.04 5.80 16.76
CA LYS A 37 -2.43 5.43 16.45
C LYS A 37 -2.65 5.05 14.99
N PHE A 38 -1.76 5.50 14.11
CA PHE A 38 -1.93 5.37 12.67
C PHE A 38 -0.72 4.72 12.01
N PHE A 39 -1.00 3.82 11.09
CA PHE A 39 -0.04 3.18 10.19
C PHE A 39 -0.48 3.41 8.76
N ASP A 40 0.12 4.40 8.11
CA ASP A 40 -0.20 4.76 6.74
C ASP A 40 0.79 4.09 5.78
N ILE A 41 0.25 3.27 4.88
CA ILE A 41 1.01 2.51 3.88
C ILE A 41 1.24 3.28 2.58
N GLY A 42 0.71 4.50 2.48
CA GLY A 42 0.76 5.32 1.29
C GLY A 42 -0.02 4.68 0.13
N GLY A 43 0.43 4.98 -1.09
CA GLY A 43 -0.15 4.47 -2.33
C GLY A 43 0.60 3.25 -2.86
N GLY A 44 1.12 3.36 -4.08
CA GLY A 44 1.92 2.30 -4.70
C GLY A 44 1.15 1.36 -5.60
N LEU A 45 -0.09 0.99 -5.24
CA LEU A 45 -0.92 0.08 -6.05
C LEU A 45 -0.98 0.50 -7.52
N GLY A 46 -0.46 -0.36 -8.39
CA GLY A 46 -0.48 -0.19 -9.83
C GLY A 46 -1.76 -0.67 -10.47
N VAL A 47 -1.93 -0.29 -11.73
CA VAL A 47 -3.07 -0.68 -12.57
C VAL A 47 -2.52 -1.28 -13.85
N ALA A 48 -3.05 -2.41 -14.30
CA ALA A 48 -2.65 -3.00 -15.58
C ALA A 48 -3.16 -2.13 -16.73
N TYR A 49 -2.24 -1.56 -17.51
CA TYR A 49 -2.54 -0.78 -18.72
C TYR A 49 -2.41 -1.62 -19.99
N GLU A 50 -1.44 -2.53 -20.01
CA GLU A 50 -1.19 -3.42 -21.17
C GLU A 50 -1.87 -4.78 -20.99
N LYS A 51 -2.18 -5.45 -22.11
CA LYS A 51 -2.88 -6.76 -22.08
C LYS A 51 -2.10 -7.88 -21.40
N ASN A 52 -0.78 -7.76 -21.32
CA ASN A 52 0.12 -8.74 -20.72
C ASN A 52 0.49 -8.41 -19.26
N GLU A 53 -0.05 -7.33 -18.70
CA GLU A 53 0.13 -6.97 -17.30
C GLU A 53 -0.95 -7.63 -16.43
N CYS A 54 -0.56 -8.01 -15.22
CA CYS A 54 -1.48 -8.55 -14.22
C CYS A 54 -1.82 -7.46 -13.20
N GLU A 55 -3.11 -7.35 -12.86
CA GLU A 55 -3.55 -6.50 -11.76
C GLU A 55 -3.03 -7.05 -10.42
N PRO A 56 -2.67 -6.18 -9.46
CA PRO A 56 -2.40 -6.58 -8.10
C PRO A 56 -3.61 -7.29 -7.48
N ASP A 57 -3.37 -8.42 -6.81
CA ASP A 57 -4.39 -9.05 -5.97
C ASP A 57 -4.59 -8.22 -4.69
N LEU A 58 -5.76 -7.61 -4.56
CA LEU A 58 -6.10 -6.76 -3.42
C LEU A 58 -6.24 -7.53 -2.10
N TYR A 59 -6.65 -8.80 -2.17
CA TYR A 59 -6.75 -9.63 -0.99
C TYR A 59 -5.35 -9.95 -0.47
N ASP A 60 -4.44 -10.39 -1.35
CA ASP A 60 -3.05 -10.67 -0.97
C ASP A 60 -2.31 -9.40 -0.53
N TYR A 61 -2.59 -8.26 -1.16
CA TYR A 61 -2.12 -6.95 -0.73
C TYR A 61 -2.51 -6.70 0.74
N ALA A 62 -3.80 -6.80 1.07
CA ALA A 62 -4.32 -6.55 2.40
C ALA A 62 -3.79 -7.57 3.42
N GLN A 63 -3.79 -8.87 3.10
CA GLN A 63 -3.33 -9.91 4.02
C GLN A 63 -1.85 -9.78 4.33
N GLY A 64 -1.00 -9.47 3.33
CA GLY A 64 0.42 -9.29 3.57
C GLY A 64 0.72 -8.12 4.51
N ILE A 65 -0.04 -7.02 4.43
CA ILE A 65 0.07 -5.88 5.35
C ILE A 65 -0.44 -6.26 6.75
N LEU A 66 -1.64 -6.86 6.85
CA LEU A 66 -2.24 -7.25 8.12
C LEU A 66 -1.37 -8.24 8.90
N ALA A 67 -0.69 -9.15 8.20
CA ALA A 67 0.27 -10.07 8.80
C ALA A 67 1.41 -9.33 9.51
N GLN A 68 1.92 -8.23 8.95
CA GLN A 68 3.00 -7.45 9.58
C GLN A 68 2.54 -6.64 10.79
N LEU A 69 1.24 -6.32 10.87
CA LEU A 69 0.65 -5.48 11.92
C LEU A 69 0.02 -6.29 13.06
N HIS A 70 0.11 -7.61 13.03
CA HIS A 70 -0.45 -8.46 14.08
C HIS A 70 0.05 -8.04 15.48
N GLY A 71 -0.90 -7.89 16.42
CA GLY A 71 -0.63 -7.49 17.79
C GLY A 71 -0.38 -5.99 18.01
N LEU A 72 -0.50 -5.17 16.96
CA LEU A 72 -0.46 -3.71 17.06
C LEU A 72 -1.87 -3.14 17.00
N ASP A 73 -2.18 -2.25 17.94
CA ASP A 73 -3.45 -1.50 17.96
C ASP A 73 -3.28 -0.23 17.14
N LEU A 74 -3.42 -0.36 15.82
CA LEU A 74 -3.19 0.70 14.85
C LEU A 74 -4.36 0.80 13.88
N THR A 75 -4.74 2.04 13.55
CA THR A 75 -5.60 2.32 12.42
C THR A 75 -4.77 2.34 11.15
N ILE A 76 -5.17 1.57 10.15
CA ILE A 76 -4.49 1.53 8.85
C ILE A 76 -5.01 2.66 7.97
N GLY A 77 -4.09 3.49 7.47
CA GLY A 77 -4.34 4.48 6.42
C GLY A 77 -3.79 3.98 5.09
N MET A 78 -4.43 4.38 3.98
CA MET A 78 -3.98 4.07 2.63
C MET A 78 -4.32 5.19 1.66
N GLU A 79 -3.47 5.41 0.65
CA GLU A 79 -3.57 6.51 -0.31
C GLU A 79 -3.71 6.00 -1.78
N PRO A 80 -4.72 5.16 -2.11
CA PRO A 80 -4.87 4.63 -3.46
C PRO A 80 -5.35 5.72 -4.44
N GLY A 81 -4.41 6.47 -5.01
CA GLY A 81 -4.72 7.48 -6.02
C GLY A 81 -5.02 6.84 -7.38
N ARG A 82 -3.95 6.46 -8.10
CA ARG A 82 -4.02 5.88 -9.45
C ARG A 82 -4.99 4.70 -9.53
N TYR A 83 -4.93 3.79 -8.56
CA TYR A 83 -5.75 2.59 -8.54
C TYR A 83 -7.26 2.89 -8.65
N LEU A 84 -7.73 3.96 -7.98
CA LEU A 84 -9.14 4.33 -8.00
C LEU A 84 -9.58 5.01 -9.30
N VAL A 85 -8.71 5.83 -9.90
CA VAL A 85 -9.11 6.76 -10.99
C VAL A 85 -8.56 6.38 -12.37
N ALA A 86 -7.63 5.44 -12.48
CA ALA A 86 -6.97 5.12 -13.76
C ALA A 86 -7.97 4.68 -14.85
N LYS A 87 -8.98 3.90 -14.47
CA LYS A 87 -9.99 3.36 -15.40
C LYS A 87 -11.22 4.25 -15.54
N SER A 88 -11.28 5.39 -14.85
CA SER A 88 -12.46 6.27 -14.87
C SER A 88 -12.42 7.33 -15.98
N GLY A 89 -11.34 7.40 -16.77
CA GLY A 89 -11.17 8.40 -17.82
C GLY A 89 -10.99 7.76 -19.19
N GLU A 90 -11.75 8.25 -20.17
CA GLU A 90 -11.59 7.92 -21.58
C GLU A 90 -11.27 9.19 -22.38
N PHE A 91 -10.32 9.11 -23.31
CA PHE A 91 -9.99 10.21 -24.22
C PHE A 91 -10.60 9.93 -25.59
N VAL A 92 -11.53 10.77 -26.03
CA VAL A 92 -12.25 10.64 -27.30
C VAL A 92 -11.82 11.76 -28.24
N CYS A 93 -11.34 11.41 -29.44
CA CYS A 93 -11.01 12.34 -30.51
C CYS A 93 -11.48 11.83 -31.87
N SER A 94 -11.71 12.74 -32.81
CA SER A 94 -12.03 12.41 -34.20
C SER A 94 -10.84 12.65 -35.11
N VAL A 95 -10.72 11.84 -36.15
CA VAL A 95 -9.71 11.97 -37.22
C VAL A 95 -9.94 13.23 -38.04
#